data_AF-A0AB37Z7A4-F1
#
_entry.id   AF-A0AB37Z7A4-F1
#
_cell.length_a   1.000
_cell.length_b   1.000
_cell.length_c   1.000
_cell.angle_alpha   90.00
_cell.angle_beta   90.00
_cell.angle_gamma   90.00
#
_symmetry.space_group_name_H-M   'P 1'
#
loop_
_entity.id
_entity.type
_entity.pdbx_description
1 polymer ?
#
loop_
_entity_poly.entity_id
_entity_poly.type
_entity_poly.pdbx_seq_one_letter_code
_entity_poly.pdbx_strand_id
1 'polypeptide(L)'
;MPHPSPLTRQWSLIALLLVLLGCGFLATSLASYYTALDSIRAGIINTELPLTSDNVYSEIQKDLVRPILISSMMSRDTYVRDWVLSGEKDPEQITRYLREVQEHYATVTSFFVSEKTHTYYQAKGVLKQVQEDEPRDDWYFRVRDMQTPYEINVDVDMANDDRMTVFINYKVFDYQQRFIGATGVGLTVDAVVKLIDTYQQRYERSVFFVDTNGRLVLTGANGGPMGARVGQSLSEIPGLEELQAKLPHPQSGDFEYQEHGRDHFLNVRFIPELNWYLFVDKHEDGAVAGIRKSLYLNLLICLVVTVIVISLVSLVLRRYQRRISALATTDLLTELPNRRGFDLLANQAVQEARRSPSALCALMLDLDNFKQLNDSQGHMAGDEVLRRFASDLRSTLRQSDIICRWGGEEFILLLKDTTPEQARELGEKIRQQTEQSCISFNGAQLRITTSIGLAQLHADESLEQLITRADRALYRAKQGGRNRLCEEIA
;
A
#
# COMPACT_ATOMS: atom_id res chain seq x y z
N MET A 1 -19.10 -3.73 -42.04
CA MET A 1 -18.93 -3.98 -40.59
C MET A 1 -19.64 -2.85 -39.84
N PRO A 2 -20.56 -3.12 -38.90
CA PRO A 2 -21.28 -2.06 -38.20
C PRO A 2 -20.29 -1.28 -37.31
N HIS A 3 -20.27 0.04 -37.45
CA HIS A 3 -19.47 0.90 -36.57
C HIS A 3 -20.01 0.80 -35.14
N PRO A 4 -19.16 0.49 -34.13
CA PRO A 4 -19.61 0.40 -32.76
C PRO A 4 -20.16 1.75 -32.29
N SER A 5 -21.29 1.71 -31.58
CA SER A 5 -21.96 2.90 -31.05
C SER A 5 -20.99 3.76 -30.21
N PRO A 6 -21.15 5.09 -30.18
CA PRO A 6 -20.28 5.98 -29.41
C PRO A 6 -20.22 5.61 -27.91
N LEU A 7 -21.31 5.03 -27.38
CA LEU A 7 -21.35 4.49 -26.02
C LEU A 7 -20.38 3.31 -25.84
N THR A 8 -20.38 2.34 -26.76
CA THR A 8 -19.46 1.19 -26.68
C THR A 8 -17.98 1.58 -26.73
N ARG A 9 -17.61 2.62 -27.48
CA ARG A 9 -16.23 3.16 -27.47
C ARG A 9 -15.86 3.81 -26.15
N GLN A 10 -16.81 4.45 -25.48
CA GLN A 10 -16.58 5.11 -24.20
C GLN A 10 -16.34 4.09 -23.07
N TRP A 11 -17.16 3.04 -23.01
CA TRP A 11 -16.98 1.93 -22.06
C TRP A 11 -15.68 1.16 -22.33
N SER A 12 -15.33 0.97 -23.60
CA SER A 12 -14.05 0.35 -24.00
C SER A 12 -12.84 1.17 -23.53
N LEU A 13 -12.86 2.50 -23.67
CA LEU A 13 -11.80 3.38 -23.18
C LEU A 13 -11.66 3.32 -21.65
N ILE A 14 -12.78 3.40 -20.93
CA ILE A 14 -12.78 3.34 -19.45
C ILE A 14 -12.27 1.98 -18.97
N ALA A 15 -12.69 0.89 -19.62
CA ALA A 15 -12.22 -0.46 -19.30
C ALA A 15 -10.71 -0.62 -19.56
N LEU A 16 -10.21 -0.13 -20.70
CA LEU A 16 -8.78 -0.14 -21.02
C LEU A 16 -7.99 0.62 -19.94
N LEU A 17 -8.49 1.77 -19.52
CA LEU A 17 -7.82 2.65 -18.57
C LEU A 17 -7.82 2.06 -17.16
N LEU A 18 -8.91 1.39 -16.76
CA LEU A 18 -9.00 0.57 -15.54
C LEU A 18 -7.99 -0.57 -15.54
N VAL A 19 -7.88 -1.31 -16.65
CA VAL A 19 -6.92 -2.42 -16.78
C VAL A 19 -5.49 -1.89 -16.72
N LEU A 20 -5.18 -0.81 -17.44
CA LEU A 20 -3.83 -0.25 -17.49
C LEU A 20 -3.38 0.29 -16.13
N LEU A 21 -4.22 1.07 -15.46
CA LEU A 21 -3.93 1.58 -14.11
C LEU A 21 -3.90 0.43 -13.08
N GLY A 22 -4.88 -0.48 -13.14
CA GLY A 22 -4.96 -1.61 -12.22
C GLY A 22 -3.73 -2.51 -12.29
N CYS A 23 -3.33 -2.91 -13.50
CA CYS A 23 -2.12 -3.72 -13.70
C CYS A 23 -0.86 -2.96 -13.31
N GLY A 24 -0.73 -1.69 -13.68
CA GLY A 24 0.43 -0.87 -13.34
C GLY A 24 0.61 -0.70 -11.83
N PHE A 25 -0.47 -0.34 -11.12
CA PHE A 25 -0.44 -0.18 -9.67
C PHE A 25 -0.25 -1.51 -8.92
N LEU A 26 -0.85 -2.59 -9.41
CA LEU A 26 -0.65 -3.90 -8.81
C LEU A 26 0.80 -4.35 -8.94
N ALA A 27 1.40 -4.17 -10.13
CA ALA A 27 2.80 -4.53 -10.37
C ALA A 27 3.75 -3.72 -9.50
N THR A 28 3.59 -2.39 -9.42
CA THR A 28 4.45 -1.54 -8.57
C THR A 28 4.26 -1.83 -7.09
N SER A 29 3.02 -2.07 -6.64
CA SER A 29 2.72 -2.41 -5.25
C SER A 29 3.30 -3.76 -4.84
N LEU A 30 3.24 -4.77 -5.71
CA LEU A 30 3.87 -6.07 -5.48
C LEU A 30 5.39 -5.97 -5.47
N ALA A 31 5.99 -5.27 -6.44
CA ALA A 31 7.44 -5.05 -6.48
C ALA A 31 7.92 -4.33 -5.20
N SER A 32 7.24 -3.26 -4.80
CA SER A 32 7.55 -2.54 -3.56
C SER A 32 7.40 -3.42 -2.32
N TYR A 33 6.43 -4.34 -2.28
CA TYR A 33 6.24 -5.27 -1.17
C TYR A 33 7.42 -6.23 -1.04
N TYR A 34 7.83 -6.88 -2.14
CA TYR A 34 8.95 -7.81 -2.15
C TYR A 34 10.27 -7.11 -1.82
N THR A 35 10.54 -5.93 -2.40
CA THR A 35 11.75 -5.16 -2.08
C THR A 35 11.79 -4.72 -0.61
N ALA A 36 10.65 -4.37 -0.02
CA ALA A 36 10.58 -4.04 1.41
C ALA A 36 10.87 -5.26 2.29
N LEU A 37 10.35 -6.44 1.93
CA LEU A 37 10.58 -7.69 2.65
C LEU A 37 12.07 -8.08 2.62
N ASP A 38 12.68 -8.07 1.42
CA ASP A 38 14.09 -8.40 1.25
C ASP A 38 15.01 -7.44 2.02
N SER A 39 14.70 -6.13 1.97
CA SER A 39 15.46 -5.11 2.70
C SER A 39 15.43 -5.31 4.22
N ILE A 40 14.26 -5.66 4.77
CA ILE A 40 14.12 -5.91 6.20
C ILE A 40 14.85 -7.19 6.61
N ARG A 41 14.68 -8.29 5.86
CA ARG A 41 15.42 -9.53 6.11
C ARG A 41 16.93 -9.28 6.08
N ALA A 42 17.41 -8.57 5.06
CA ALA A 42 18.82 -8.19 4.96
C ALA A 42 19.28 -7.30 6.12
N GLY A 43 18.45 -6.36 6.58
CA GLY A 43 18.75 -5.50 7.74
C GLY A 43 18.81 -6.27 9.06
N ILE A 44 17.92 -7.25 9.26
CA ILE A 44 17.92 -8.10 10.46
C ILE A 44 19.20 -8.94 10.51
N ILE A 45 19.52 -9.63 9.42
CA ILE A 45 20.65 -10.57 9.33
C ILE A 45 21.99 -9.82 9.34
N ASN A 46 22.16 -8.80 8.50
CA ASN A 46 23.47 -8.18 8.29
C ASN A 46 23.74 -7.00 9.23
N THR A 47 22.77 -6.55 10.03
CA THR A 47 22.93 -5.35 10.86
C THR A 47 22.38 -5.52 12.26
N GLU A 48 21.09 -5.76 12.41
CA GLU A 48 20.47 -5.67 13.75
C GLU A 48 20.91 -6.80 14.70
N LEU A 49 20.93 -8.05 14.22
CA LEU A 49 21.34 -9.19 15.03
C LEU A 49 22.84 -9.17 15.38
N PRO A 50 23.77 -8.99 14.41
CA PRO A 50 25.18 -8.84 14.72
C PRO A 50 25.47 -7.69 15.69
N LEU A 51 24.82 -6.53 15.51
CA LEU A 51 25.00 -5.39 16.42
C LEU A 51 24.55 -5.71 17.85
N THR A 52 23.44 -6.45 18.00
CA THR A 52 22.98 -6.88 19.32
C THR A 52 23.97 -7.85 19.95
N SER A 53 24.47 -8.81 19.16
CA SER A 53 25.50 -9.76 19.57
C SER A 53 26.80 -9.07 19.98
N ASP A 54 27.27 -8.08 19.19
CA ASP A 54 28.42 -7.22 19.50
C ASP A 54 28.25 -6.45 20.80
N ASN A 55 27.06 -5.85 21.02
CA ASN A 55 26.78 -5.07 22.21
C ASN A 55 26.72 -5.95 23.48
N VAL A 56 26.06 -7.11 23.41
CA VAL A 56 25.99 -8.06 24.53
C VAL A 56 27.39 -8.60 24.84
N TYR A 57 28.15 -9.01 23.83
CA TYR A 57 29.53 -9.46 23.99
C TYR A 57 30.42 -8.40 24.64
N SER A 58 30.33 -7.15 24.16
CA SER A 58 31.16 -6.05 24.66
C SER A 58 30.85 -5.67 26.11
N GLU A 59 29.57 -5.66 26.51
CA GLU A 59 29.19 -5.42 27.91
C GLU A 59 29.64 -6.58 28.82
N ILE A 60 29.49 -7.83 28.39
CA ILE A 60 30.02 -8.99 29.14
C ILE A 60 31.53 -8.88 29.30
N GLN A 61 32.26 -8.60 28.22
CA GLN A 61 33.71 -8.46 28.28
C GLN A 61 34.11 -7.35 29.26
N LYS A 62 33.47 -6.19 29.18
CA LYS A 62 33.71 -5.06 30.08
C LYS A 62 33.44 -5.40 31.55
N ASP A 63 32.37 -6.13 31.84
CA ASP A 63 32.05 -6.56 33.21
C ASP A 63 33.00 -7.66 33.73
N LEU A 64 33.56 -8.50 32.85
CA LEU A 64 34.56 -9.51 33.19
C LEU A 64 35.96 -8.94 33.44
N VAL A 65 36.33 -7.79 32.85
CA VAL A 65 37.67 -7.19 32.99
C VAL A 65 38.04 -6.96 34.45
N ARG A 66 37.13 -6.40 35.26
CA ARG A 66 37.43 -6.05 36.66
C ARG A 66 37.74 -7.29 37.52
N PRO A 67 36.89 -8.35 37.55
CA PRO A 67 37.19 -9.60 38.25
C PRO A 67 38.50 -10.27 37.83
N ILE A 68 38.79 -10.29 36.51
CA ILE A 68 40.05 -10.83 35.98
C ILE A 68 41.25 -10.09 36.57
N LEU A 69 41.18 -8.76 36.62
CA LEU A 69 42.24 -7.95 37.24
C LEU A 69 42.38 -8.24 38.73
N ILE A 70 41.28 -8.36 39.47
CA ILE A 70 41.30 -8.65 40.91
C ILE A 70 41.95 -10.01 41.18
N SER A 71 41.48 -11.06 40.51
CA SER A 71 42.05 -12.41 40.69
C SER A 71 43.52 -12.48 40.23
N SER A 72 43.88 -11.75 39.17
CA SER A 72 45.27 -11.62 38.74
C SER A 72 46.14 -10.94 39.80
N MET A 73 45.65 -9.87 40.43
CA MET A 73 46.34 -9.19 41.53
C MET A 73 46.50 -10.12 42.73
N MET A 74 45.45 -10.84 43.14
CA MET A 74 45.52 -11.82 44.23
C MET A 74 46.57 -12.91 43.97
N SER A 75 46.64 -13.42 42.74
CA SER A 75 47.63 -14.45 42.36
C SER A 75 49.08 -13.97 42.42
N ARG A 76 49.26 -12.64 42.38
CA ARG A 76 50.55 -11.94 42.42
C ARG A 76 50.84 -11.26 43.74
N ASP A 77 49.95 -11.38 44.70
CA ASP A 77 50.08 -10.75 46.00
C ASP A 77 51.20 -11.41 46.80
N THR A 78 52.18 -10.62 47.23
CA THR A 78 53.32 -11.09 48.01
C THR A 78 52.86 -11.64 49.36
N TYR A 79 51.79 -11.10 49.95
CA TYR A 79 51.25 -11.58 51.21
C TYR A 79 50.78 -13.04 51.11
N VAL A 80 49.96 -13.36 50.09
CA VAL A 80 49.44 -14.72 49.88
C VAL A 80 50.60 -15.70 49.69
N ARG A 81 51.57 -15.33 48.86
CA ARG A 81 52.75 -16.17 48.57
C ARG A 81 53.60 -16.41 49.81
N ASP A 82 53.94 -15.35 50.54
CA ASP A 82 54.79 -15.43 51.73
C ASP A 82 54.11 -16.20 52.86
N TRP A 83 52.79 -16.06 53.01
CA TRP A 83 51.99 -16.78 53.99
C TRP A 83 51.97 -18.30 53.72
N VAL A 84 51.78 -18.70 52.45
CA VAL A 84 51.84 -20.12 52.03
C VAL A 84 53.24 -20.69 52.25
N LEU A 85 54.28 -19.96 51.82
CA LEU A 85 55.68 -20.37 51.99
C LEU A 85 56.10 -20.47 53.46
N SER A 86 55.47 -19.67 54.34
CA SER A 86 55.65 -19.70 55.79
C SER A 86 54.92 -20.86 56.49
N GLY A 87 54.17 -21.67 55.74
CA GLY A 87 53.54 -22.89 56.20
C GLY A 87 52.12 -22.74 56.76
N GLU A 88 51.37 -21.73 56.34
CA GLU A 88 49.91 -21.64 56.57
C GLU A 88 49.48 -21.70 58.05
N LYS A 89 50.29 -21.12 58.95
CA LYS A 89 50.16 -21.33 60.41
C LYS A 89 48.86 -20.77 61.02
N ASP A 90 48.35 -19.67 60.46
CA ASP A 90 47.18 -18.96 60.99
C ASP A 90 46.18 -18.71 59.85
N PRO A 91 45.08 -19.49 59.78
CA PRO A 91 44.02 -19.30 58.79
C PRO A 91 43.27 -17.96 58.91
N GLU A 92 43.26 -17.30 60.09
CA GLU A 92 42.55 -16.02 60.24
C GLU A 92 43.19 -14.91 59.41
N GLN A 93 44.49 -15.01 59.18
CA GLN A 93 45.29 -14.09 58.39
C GLN A 93 44.86 -14.07 56.91
N ILE A 94 44.82 -15.24 56.26
CA ILE A 94 44.40 -15.34 54.86
C ILE A 94 42.90 -15.06 54.70
N THR A 95 42.06 -15.50 55.64
CA THR A 95 40.61 -15.27 55.57
C THR A 95 40.25 -13.79 55.74
N ARG A 96 41.00 -13.04 56.55
CA ARG A 96 40.89 -11.57 56.63
C ARG A 96 41.28 -10.90 55.31
N TYR A 97 42.40 -11.31 54.71
CA TYR A 97 42.80 -10.82 53.39
C TYR A 97 41.70 -11.04 52.34
N LEU A 98 41.18 -12.27 52.27
CA LEU A 98 40.11 -12.62 51.34
C LEU A 98 38.84 -11.79 51.59
N ARG A 99 38.47 -11.57 52.86
CA ARG A 99 37.34 -10.72 53.23
C ARG A 99 37.53 -9.27 52.78
N GLU A 100 38.71 -8.68 53.01
CA GLU A 100 39.03 -7.32 52.54
C GLU A 100 38.92 -7.22 51.01
N VAL A 101 39.43 -8.20 50.27
CA VAL A 101 39.28 -8.26 48.82
C VAL A 101 37.80 -8.35 48.43
N GLN A 102 37.03 -9.22 49.08
CA GLN A 102 35.61 -9.41 48.80
C GLN A 102 34.80 -8.13 49.03
N GLU A 103 34.99 -7.49 50.19
CA GLU A 103 34.27 -6.27 50.57
C GLU A 103 34.70 -5.06 49.73
N HIS A 104 36.01 -4.88 49.50
CA HIS A 104 36.53 -3.72 48.78
C HIS A 104 36.14 -3.74 47.29
N TYR A 105 36.19 -4.91 46.66
CA TYR A 105 35.87 -5.05 45.24
C TYR A 105 34.44 -5.50 44.97
N ALA A 106 33.63 -5.67 46.02
CA ALA A 106 32.25 -6.14 45.96
C ALA A 106 32.09 -7.46 45.18
N THR A 107 33.00 -8.41 45.38
CA THR A 107 32.86 -9.76 44.82
C THR A 107 31.90 -10.57 45.69
N VAL A 108 31.30 -11.61 45.11
CA VAL A 108 30.35 -12.47 45.84
C VAL A 108 31.09 -13.46 46.74
N THR A 109 32.21 -13.94 46.25
CA THR A 109 33.15 -14.77 46.99
C THR A 109 34.58 -14.43 46.56
N SER A 110 35.51 -14.68 47.45
CA SER A 110 36.95 -14.63 47.21
C SER A 110 37.58 -15.82 47.94
N PHE A 111 38.53 -16.47 47.29
CA PHE A 111 39.13 -17.67 47.85
C PHE A 111 40.59 -17.87 47.48
N PHE A 112 41.23 -18.75 48.25
CA PHE A 112 42.53 -19.32 47.96
C PHE A 112 42.52 -20.82 48.32
N VAL A 113 42.99 -21.67 47.42
CA VAL A 113 43.19 -23.10 47.68
C VAL A 113 44.68 -23.40 47.65
N SER A 114 45.21 -23.96 48.73
CA SER A 114 46.63 -24.32 48.82
C SER A 114 46.92 -25.65 48.13
N GLU A 115 47.98 -25.70 47.32
CA GLU A 115 48.47 -26.95 46.76
C GLU A 115 49.13 -27.85 47.82
N LYS A 116 49.71 -27.26 48.86
CA LYS A 116 50.45 -28.02 49.87
C LYS A 116 49.52 -28.75 50.84
N THR A 117 48.43 -28.10 51.25
CA THR A 117 47.51 -28.63 52.26
C THR A 117 46.15 -29.01 51.69
N HIS A 118 45.90 -28.70 50.41
CA HIS A 118 44.58 -28.81 49.77
C HIS A 118 43.48 -28.04 50.51
N THR A 119 43.83 -27.11 51.40
CA THR A 119 42.85 -26.37 52.19
C THR A 119 42.24 -25.25 51.34
N TYR A 120 40.92 -25.24 51.26
CA TYR A 120 40.13 -24.19 50.63
C TYR A 120 39.82 -23.11 51.67
N TYR A 121 40.46 -21.95 51.54
CA TYR A 121 40.22 -20.75 52.34
C TYR A 121 39.27 -19.79 51.61
N GLN A 122 38.32 -19.21 52.34
CA GLN A 122 37.35 -18.22 51.85
C GLN A 122 37.19 -17.07 52.86
N ALA A 123 36.51 -15.98 52.50
CA ALA A 123 36.30 -14.83 53.38
C ALA A 123 35.61 -15.16 54.74
N LYS A 124 34.81 -16.22 54.79
CA LYS A 124 34.11 -16.69 56.00
C LYS A 124 34.93 -17.66 56.87
N GLY A 125 36.08 -18.15 56.39
CA GLY A 125 36.87 -19.17 57.10
C GLY A 125 37.45 -20.23 56.17
N VAL A 126 37.79 -21.39 56.74
CA VAL A 126 38.13 -22.58 55.96
C VAL A 126 36.83 -23.24 55.50
N LEU A 127 36.70 -23.49 54.19
CA LEU A 127 35.51 -24.14 53.62
C LEU A 127 35.62 -25.66 53.74
N LYS A 128 36.68 -26.25 53.19
CA LYS A 128 36.97 -27.70 53.21
C LYS A 128 38.41 -27.97 52.76
N GLN A 129 38.79 -29.25 52.69
CA GLN A 129 39.97 -29.70 51.93
C GLN A 129 39.50 -30.29 50.60
N VAL A 130 40.12 -29.89 49.49
CA VAL A 130 39.78 -30.38 48.15
C VAL A 130 40.32 -31.80 47.92
N GLN A 131 39.55 -32.65 47.23
CA GLN A 131 39.89 -34.06 47.00
C GLN A 131 39.70 -34.44 45.52
N GLU A 132 40.62 -35.23 44.95
CA GLU A 132 40.58 -35.62 43.53
C GLU A 132 39.40 -36.55 43.17
N ASP A 133 38.78 -37.19 44.17
CA ASP A 133 37.64 -38.10 44.01
C ASP A 133 36.28 -37.43 44.24
N GLU A 134 36.24 -36.15 44.63
CA GLU A 134 35.02 -35.37 44.80
C GLU A 134 34.71 -34.58 43.50
N PRO A 135 33.63 -34.88 42.76
CA PRO A 135 33.33 -34.21 41.50
C PRO A 135 33.20 -32.68 41.59
N ARG A 136 32.80 -32.17 42.77
CA ARG A 136 32.71 -30.72 43.02
C ARG A 136 34.09 -30.04 43.15
N ASP A 137 35.18 -30.80 43.27
CA ASP A 137 36.56 -30.30 43.37
C ASP A 137 37.37 -30.46 42.09
N ASP A 138 36.81 -31.11 41.06
CA ASP A 138 37.43 -31.30 39.74
C ASP A 138 37.96 -29.98 39.15
N TRP A 139 37.32 -28.85 39.46
CA TRP A 139 37.75 -27.54 39.00
C TRP A 139 39.15 -27.17 39.48
N TYR A 140 39.50 -27.49 40.72
CA TYR A 140 40.81 -27.13 41.28
C TYR A 140 41.94 -27.87 40.54
N PHE A 141 41.75 -29.17 40.33
CA PHE A 141 42.73 -30.01 39.63
C PHE A 141 42.84 -29.64 38.15
N ARG A 142 41.73 -29.25 37.52
CA ARG A 142 41.75 -28.66 36.18
C ARG A 142 42.58 -27.36 36.13
N VAL A 143 42.42 -26.46 37.12
CA VAL A 143 43.24 -25.22 37.26
C VAL A 143 44.71 -25.53 37.54
N ARG A 144 45.02 -26.58 38.30
CA ARG A 144 46.40 -27.05 38.51
C ARG A 144 47.03 -27.45 37.19
N ASP A 145 46.31 -28.21 36.37
CA ASP A 145 46.84 -28.87 35.17
C ASP A 145 46.73 -28.01 33.88
N MET A 146 45.97 -26.91 33.91
CA MET A 146 45.85 -26.01 32.76
C MET A 146 47.15 -25.28 32.40
N GLN A 147 47.29 -24.99 31.11
CA GLN A 147 48.46 -24.27 30.55
C GLN A 147 48.30 -22.75 30.60
N THR A 148 47.07 -22.25 30.66
CA THR A 148 46.79 -20.82 30.77
C THR A 148 46.99 -20.31 32.20
N PRO A 149 47.25 -19.00 32.40
CA PRO A 149 47.42 -18.44 33.73
C PRO A 149 46.12 -18.40 34.55
N TYR A 150 44.97 -18.41 33.87
CA TYR A 150 43.65 -18.44 34.48
C TYR A 150 42.63 -19.20 33.63
N GLU A 151 41.52 -19.57 34.25
CA GLU A 151 40.27 -19.99 33.59
C GLU A 151 39.10 -19.13 34.07
N ILE A 152 38.05 -19.05 33.25
CA ILE A 152 36.73 -18.56 33.65
C ILE A 152 35.76 -19.73 33.50
N ASN A 153 35.03 -20.05 34.55
CA ASN A 153 34.01 -21.10 34.53
C ASN A 153 32.75 -20.64 35.26
N VAL A 154 31.63 -21.29 35.01
CA VAL A 154 30.38 -21.03 35.71
C VAL A 154 29.94 -22.29 36.43
N ASP A 155 29.76 -22.17 37.73
CA ASP A 155 29.49 -23.30 38.61
C ASP A 155 28.64 -22.86 39.81
N VAL A 156 28.21 -23.81 40.63
CA VAL A 156 27.51 -23.55 41.88
C VAL A 156 28.50 -23.15 42.98
N ASP A 157 28.24 -22.01 43.63
CA ASP A 157 29.09 -21.51 44.71
C ASP A 157 28.73 -22.16 46.06
N MET A 158 29.54 -23.15 46.46
CA MET A 158 29.40 -23.83 47.75
C MET A 158 29.55 -22.89 48.96
N ALA A 159 30.19 -21.73 48.79
CA ALA A 159 30.36 -20.72 49.83
C ALA A 159 29.10 -19.85 50.05
N ASN A 160 28.17 -19.91 49.10
CA ASN A 160 27.06 -18.96 48.95
C ASN A 160 25.77 -19.64 48.49
N ASP A 161 25.31 -20.62 49.25
CA ASP A 161 24.01 -21.30 49.09
C ASP A 161 23.81 -21.97 47.70
N ASP A 162 24.89 -22.51 47.11
CA ASP A 162 24.90 -23.16 45.79
C ASP A 162 24.34 -22.25 44.67
N ARG A 163 24.51 -20.93 44.79
CA ARG A 163 24.14 -19.97 43.75
C ARG A 163 25.04 -20.09 42.53
N MET A 164 24.44 -20.04 41.35
CA MET A 164 25.17 -20.02 40.08
C MET A 164 26.08 -18.78 40.00
N THR A 165 27.37 -19.00 39.83
CA THR A 165 28.42 -18.00 39.97
C THR A 165 29.44 -18.15 38.86
N VAL A 166 29.86 -17.02 38.28
CA VAL A 166 31.00 -16.96 37.35
C VAL A 166 32.26 -16.84 38.18
N PHE A 167 33.11 -17.85 38.09
CA PHE A 167 34.39 -17.94 38.77
C PHE A 167 35.53 -17.57 37.83
N ILE A 168 36.44 -16.75 38.32
CA ILE A 168 37.69 -16.43 37.65
C ILE A 168 38.81 -16.98 38.52
N ASN A 169 39.49 -18.02 38.04
CA ASN A 169 40.46 -18.79 38.81
C ASN A 169 41.86 -18.58 38.23
N TYR A 170 42.78 -18.06 39.04
CA TYR A 170 44.18 -17.83 38.67
C TYR A 170 45.12 -18.80 39.38
N LYS A 171 46.14 -19.25 38.65
CA LYS A 171 47.25 -20.02 39.22
C LYS A 171 48.16 -19.11 40.03
N VAL A 172 48.49 -19.56 41.24
CA VAL A 172 49.47 -18.90 42.10
C VAL A 172 50.78 -19.64 42.00
N PHE A 173 51.84 -18.88 41.77
CA PHE A 173 53.20 -19.40 41.71
C PHE A 173 54.06 -18.76 42.79
N ASP A 174 55.02 -19.52 43.31
CA ASP A 174 56.08 -18.97 44.14
C ASP A 174 57.11 -18.17 43.32
N TYR A 175 58.12 -17.64 44.00
CA TYR A 175 59.20 -16.88 43.37
C TYR A 175 60.10 -17.72 42.45
N GLN A 176 59.99 -19.05 42.48
CA GLN A 176 60.71 -20.00 41.64
C GLN A 176 59.83 -20.57 40.51
N GLN A 177 58.65 -20.00 40.28
CA GLN A 177 57.67 -20.45 39.27
C GLN A 177 57.09 -21.85 39.54
N ARG A 178 57.08 -22.31 40.79
CA ARG A 178 56.39 -23.54 41.19
C ARG A 178 54.95 -23.20 41.58
N PHE A 179 54.01 -24.02 41.14
CA PHE A 179 52.59 -23.86 41.51
C PHE A 179 52.42 -24.10 43.02
N ILE A 180 51.73 -23.17 43.70
CA ILE A 180 51.51 -23.24 45.15
C ILE A 180 50.04 -23.18 45.53
N GLY A 181 49.13 -23.05 44.56
CA GLY A 181 47.70 -23.02 44.79
C GLY A 181 46.96 -22.19 43.74
N ALA A 182 45.67 -22.00 43.96
CA ALA A 182 44.80 -21.21 43.10
C ALA A 182 44.08 -20.11 43.90
N THR A 183 44.01 -18.89 43.38
CA THR A 183 43.14 -17.83 43.89
C THR A 183 41.99 -17.62 42.93
N GLY A 184 40.83 -17.23 43.44
CA GLY A 184 39.74 -16.83 42.57
C GLY A 184 38.76 -15.88 43.22
N VAL A 185 37.94 -15.28 42.36
CA VAL A 185 36.79 -14.48 42.76
C VAL A 185 35.56 -14.96 42.02
N GLY A 186 34.41 -14.93 42.70
CA GLY A 186 33.12 -15.25 42.10
C GLY A 186 32.25 -14.01 41.93
N LEU A 187 31.51 -13.96 40.83
CA LEU A 187 30.45 -13.00 40.56
C LEU A 187 29.11 -13.73 40.42
N THR A 188 28.04 -13.15 40.94
CA THR A 188 26.70 -13.71 40.71
C THR A 188 26.33 -13.57 39.25
N VAL A 189 25.67 -14.61 38.74
CA VAL A 189 25.11 -14.62 37.40
C VAL A 189 23.95 -13.61 37.24
N ASP A 190 23.39 -13.11 38.36
CA ASP A 190 22.30 -12.11 38.40
C ASP A 190 22.57 -10.85 37.56
N ALA A 191 23.82 -10.36 37.54
CA ALA A 191 24.18 -9.18 36.75
C ALA A 191 24.05 -9.46 35.24
N VAL A 192 24.46 -10.65 34.81
CA VAL A 192 24.38 -11.10 33.42
C VAL A 192 22.93 -11.39 33.03
N VAL A 193 22.12 -12.00 33.92
CA VAL A 193 20.68 -12.20 33.70
C VAL A 193 19.96 -10.86 33.51
N LYS A 194 20.26 -9.87 34.35
CA LYS A 194 19.68 -8.52 34.23
C LYS A 194 20.07 -7.81 32.94
N LEU A 195 21.31 -8.00 32.48
CA LEU A 195 21.75 -7.52 31.17
C LEU A 195 20.91 -8.16 30.06
N ILE A 196 20.78 -9.49 30.07
CA ILE A 196 19.96 -10.25 29.11
C ILE A 196 18.52 -9.73 29.10
N ASP A 197 17.87 -9.65 30.27
CA ASP A 197 16.49 -9.19 30.40
C ASP A 197 16.29 -7.78 29.81
N THR A 198 17.26 -6.88 30.04
CA THR A 198 17.21 -5.52 29.51
C THR A 198 17.20 -5.54 27.97
N TYR A 199 18.04 -6.37 27.35
CA TYR A 199 18.07 -6.49 25.89
C TYR A 199 16.83 -7.21 25.33
N GLN A 200 16.36 -8.26 25.99
CA GLN A 200 15.17 -8.99 25.56
C GLN A 200 13.93 -8.09 25.59
N GLN A 201 13.74 -7.31 26.65
CA GLN A 201 12.59 -6.40 26.79
C GLN A 201 12.68 -5.18 25.87
N ARG A 202 13.87 -4.56 25.75
CA ARG A 202 14.02 -3.31 25.00
C ARG A 202 14.00 -3.49 23.49
N TYR A 203 14.52 -4.61 23.00
CA TYR A 203 14.72 -4.84 21.57
C TYR A 203 13.87 -5.99 21.01
N GLU A 204 12.99 -6.57 21.83
CA GLU A 204 12.13 -7.71 21.46
C GLU A 204 12.94 -8.85 20.84
N ARG A 205 14.03 -9.23 21.51
CA ARG A 205 14.93 -10.33 21.12
C ARG A 205 14.86 -11.45 22.14
N SER A 206 15.20 -12.66 21.74
CA SER A 206 15.64 -13.67 22.71
C SER A 206 17.16 -13.73 22.72
N VAL A 207 17.76 -13.69 23.91
CA VAL A 207 19.22 -13.75 24.09
C VAL A 207 19.51 -14.87 25.09
N PHE A 208 20.39 -15.78 24.71
CA PHE A 208 20.73 -16.93 25.54
C PHE A 208 22.12 -17.49 25.22
N PHE A 209 22.67 -18.27 26.16
CA PHE A 209 24.00 -18.87 26.07
C PHE A 209 23.91 -20.38 26.10
N VAL A 210 24.75 -21.01 25.29
CA VAL A 210 24.81 -22.46 25.15
C VAL A 210 26.27 -22.90 25.27
N ASP A 211 26.52 -24.02 25.94
CA ASP A 211 27.85 -24.62 25.98
C ASP A 211 28.26 -25.25 24.63
N THR A 212 29.50 -25.74 24.54
CA THR A 212 29.99 -26.44 23.34
C THR A 212 29.29 -27.78 23.08
N ASN A 213 28.50 -28.29 24.02
CA ASN A 213 27.74 -29.53 23.87
C ASN A 213 26.31 -29.27 23.37
N GLY A 214 25.91 -28.00 23.20
CA GLY A 214 24.55 -27.65 22.79
C GLY A 214 23.54 -27.64 23.95
N ARG A 215 23.97 -27.39 25.19
CA ARG A 215 23.09 -27.24 26.36
C ARG A 215 22.95 -25.78 26.76
N LEU A 216 21.72 -25.36 27.06
CA LEU A 216 21.41 -24.01 27.50
C LEU A 216 22.02 -23.76 28.88
N VAL A 217 22.94 -22.80 29.01
CA VAL A 217 23.64 -22.49 30.27
C VAL A 217 23.09 -21.24 30.93
N LEU A 218 22.71 -20.23 30.14
CA LEU A 218 22.24 -18.97 30.68
C LEU A 218 21.17 -18.32 29.80
N THR A 219 20.18 -17.71 30.44
CA THR A 219 19.11 -16.97 29.78
C THR A 219 18.50 -15.93 30.73
N GLY A 220 17.53 -15.14 30.26
CA GLY A 220 16.81 -14.16 31.06
C GLY A 220 15.92 -14.78 32.13
N ALA A 221 15.38 -13.96 33.03
CA ALA A 221 14.57 -14.42 34.17
C ALA A 221 13.28 -15.14 33.74
N ASN A 222 12.76 -14.82 32.55
CA ASN A 222 11.56 -15.44 31.99
C ASN A 222 11.85 -16.75 31.22
N GLY A 223 13.12 -17.18 31.18
CA GLY A 223 13.57 -18.36 30.44
C GLY A 223 14.10 -18.05 29.04
N GLY A 224 14.59 -19.10 28.40
CA GLY A 224 15.15 -19.11 27.05
C GLY A 224 14.10 -19.08 25.96
N PRO A 225 14.51 -19.28 24.70
CA PRO A 225 13.58 -19.37 23.58
C PRO A 225 12.49 -20.41 23.90
N MET A 226 11.23 -20.07 23.59
CA MET A 226 10.06 -20.91 23.90
C MET A 226 9.88 -21.29 25.38
N GLY A 227 10.46 -20.53 26.32
CA GLY A 227 10.41 -20.86 27.74
C GLY A 227 11.37 -21.98 28.16
N ALA A 228 12.38 -22.27 27.31
CA ALA A 228 13.42 -23.24 27.62
C ALA A 228 14.14 -22.90 28.93
N ARG A 229 14.50 -23.93 29.69
CA ARG A 229 15.16 -23.79 31.00
C ARG A 229 16.62 -24.18 30.91
N VAL A 230 17.44 -23.53 31.74
CA VAL A 230 18.86 -23.86 31.89
C VAL A 230 19.01 -25.38 32.10
N GLY A 231 19.94 -25.99 31.36
CA GLY A 231 20.21 -27.42 31.34
C GLY A 231 19.58 -28.19 30.15
N GLN A 232 18.56 -27.64 29.49
CA GLN A 232 17.95 -28.27 28.32
C GLN A 232 18.88 -28.25 27.10
N SER A 233 18.80 -29.29 26.25
CA SER A 233 19.57 -29.34 25.01
C SER A 233 18.87 -28.58 23.89
N LEU A 234 19.62 -27.97 22.98
CA LEU A 234 19.09 -27.31 21.78
C LEU A 234 18.25 -28.25 20.93
N SER A 235 18.55 -29.55 20.91
CA SER A 235 17.76 -30.56 20.19
C SER A 235 16.38 -30.83 20.79
N GLU A 236 16.14 -30.40 22.02
CA GLU A 236 14.83 -30.52 22.68
C GLU A 236 13.94 -29.29 22.44
N ILE A 237 14.50 -28.22 21.86
CA ILE A 237 13.79 -26.97 21.58
C ILE A 237 13.24 -27.02 20.14
N PRO A 238 11.93 -26.84 19.94
CA PRO A 238 11.32 -26.90 18.61
C PRO A 238 12.00 -25.98 17.60
N GLY A 239 12.36 -26.52 16.44
CA GLY A 239 12.97 -25.78 15.33
C GLY A 239 14.50 -25.60 15.42
N LEU A 240 15.12 -25.89 16.57
CA LEU A 240 16.57 -25.81 16.76
C LEU A 240 17.28 -27.16 16.64
N GLU A 241 16.57 -28.23 16.24
CA GLU A 241 17.08 -29.60 16.24
C GLU A 241 18.28 -29.79 15.31
N GLU A 242 18.20 -29.20 14.11
CA GLU A 242 19.27 -29.29 13.11
C GLU A 242 20.44 -28.35 13.40
N LEU A 243 20.26 -27.37 14.28
CA LEU A 243 21.27 -26.36 14.55
C LEU A 243 22.44 -26.95 15.34
N GLN A 244 22.16 -27.88 16.27
CA GLN A 244 23.19 -28.59 17.05
C GLN A 244 24.18 -29.35 16.15
N ALA A 245 23.71 -29.93 15.04
CA ALA A 245 24.56 -30.62 14.07
C ALA A 245 25.49 -29.67 13.29
N LYS A 246 25.13 -28.39 13.18
CA LYS A 246 25.90 -27.34 12.48
C LYS A 246 26.88 -26.60 13.39
N LEU A 247 26.72 -26.73 14.72
CA LEU A 247 27.50 -26.01 15.74
C LEU A 247 28.86 -26.59 16.19
N PRO A 248 29.40 -27.74 15.72
CA PRO A 248 30.68 -28.24 16.26
C PRO A 248 31.93 -27.52 15.70
N HIS A 249 31.77 -26.46 14.91
CA HIS A 249 32.87 -25.61 14.45
C HIS A 249 32.75 -24.25 15.14
N PRO A 250 33.82 -23.70 15.77
CA PRO A 250 33.81 -22.38 16.40
C PRO A 250 33.75 -21.28 15.33
N GLN A 251 32.60 -21.16 14.68
CA GLN A 251 32.33 -20.13 13.70
C GLN A 251 31.08 -19.37 14.14
N SER A 252 31.23 -18.05 14.21
CA SER A 252 30.09 -17.16 14.33
C SER A 252 29.38 -17.11 12.98
N GLY A 253 28.06 -17.04 12.98
CA GLY A 253 27.29 -17.08 11.76
C GLY A 253 25.82 -16.75 11.98
N ASP A 254 25.16 -16.45 10.86
CA ASP A 254 23.74 -16.19 10.81
C ASP A 254 23.01 -17.44 10.31
N PHE A 255 21.93 -17.78 11.00
CA PHE A 255 21.12 -18.96 10.73
C PHE A 255 19.65 -18.57 10.70
N GLU A 256 18.88 -19.39 10.02
CA GLU A 256 17.42 -19.26 9.96
C GLU A 256 16.82 -20.61 10.31
N TYR A 257 15.73 -20.58 11.07
CA TYR A 257 14.93 -21.75 11.38
C TYR A 257 13.45 -21.39 11.42
N GLN A 258 12.60 -22.41 11.31
CA GLN A 258 11.15 -22.24 11.34
C GLN A 258 10.55 -22.91 12.55
N GLU A 259 9.66 -22.17 13.22
CA GLU A 259 8.95 -22.63 14.41
C GLU A 259 7.44 -22.41 14.18
N HIS A 260 6.66 -23.50 14.13
CA HIS A 260 5.21 -23.45 13.84
C HIS A 260 4.81 -22.64 12.58
N GLY A 261 5.71 -22.58 11.58
CA GLY A 261 5.50 -21.82 10.34
C GLY A 261 5.86 -20.32 10.43
N ARG A 262 6.57 -19.90 11.47
CA ARG A 262 7.15 -18.56 11.62
C ARG A 262 8.65 -18.62 11.35
N ASP A 263 9.16 -17.65 10.60
CA ASP A 263 10.59 -17.52 10.35
C ASP A 263 11.28 -16.84 11.54
N HIS A 264 12.37 -17.45 11.98
CA HIS A 264 13.26 -16.92 13.01
C HIS A 264 14.64 -16.68 12.42
N PHE A 265 15.19 -15.52 12.75
CA PHE A 265 16.55 -15.13 12.38
C PHE A 265 17.43 -15.20 13.62
N LEU A 266 18.54 -15.92 13.50
CA LEU A 266 19.41 -16.27 14.60
C LEU A 266 20.84 -15.86 14.27
N ASN A 267 21.45 -15.05 15.13
CA ASN A 267 22.89 -14.83 15.10
C ASN A 267 23.54 -15.65 16.21
N VAL A 268 24.58 -16.38 15.86
CA VAL A 268 25.38 -17.18 16.78
C VAL A 268 26.78 -16.63 16.81
N ARG A 269 27.29 -16.36 18.02
CA ARG A 269 28.65 -15.90 18.25
C ARG A 269 29.34 -16.76 19.29
N PHE A 270 30.55 -17.23 18.97
CA PHE A 270 31.38 -17.93 19.95
C PHE A 270 32.13 -16.92 20.83
N ILE A 271 32.10 -17.15 22.15
CA ILE A 271 32.78 -16.38 23.20
C ILE A 271 33.94 -17.23 23.74
N PRO A 272 35.18 -16.99 23.29
CA PRO A 272 36.33 -17.82 23.66
C PRO A 272 36.60 -17.83 25.17
N GLU A 273 36.35 -16.73 25.87
CA GLU A 273 36.64 -16.58 27.30
C GLU A 273 35.79 -17.50 28.18
N LEU A 274 34.56 -17.78 27.75
CA LEU A 274 33.59 -18.62 28.48
C LEU A 274 33.42 -20.00 27.85
N ASN A 275 33.99 -20.22 26.66
CA ASN A 275 33.75 -21.39 25.82
C ASN A 275 32.24 -21.62 25.56
N TRP A 276 31.51 -20.53 25.34
CA TRP A 276 30.06 -20.54 25.12
C TRP A 276 29.70 -19.93 23.78
N TYR A 277 28.52 -20.28 23.30
CA TYR A 277 27.88 -19.64 22.18
C TYR A 277 26.79 -18.69 22.69
N LEU A 278 26.87 -17.43 22.28
CA LEU A 278 25.83 -16.42 22.42
C LEU A 278 24.88 -16.53 21.23
N PHE A 279 23.60 -16.74 21.54
CA PHE A 279 22.52 -16.75 20.58
C PHE A 279 21.70 -15.48 20.74
N VAL A 280 21.44 -14.81 19.62
CA VAL A 280 20.50 -13.70 19.53
C VAL A 280 19.46 -14.05 18.48
N ASP A 281 18.21 -14.17 18.89
CA ASP A 281 17.08 -14.58 18.08
C ASP A 281 16.08 -13.43 17.89
N LYS A 282 15.49 -13.33 16.71
CA LYS A 282 14.36 -12.44 16.40
C LYS A 282 13.33 -13.15 15.52
N HIS A 283 12.07 -13.00 15.90
CA HIS A 283 10.92 -13.46 15.12
C HIS A 283 10.51 -12.45 14.03
N GLU A 284 9.97 -12.94 12.91
CA GLU A 284 9.52 -12.11 11.78
C GLU A 284 8.21 -11.31 12.05
N ASP A 285 7.38 -11.75 13.00
CA ASP A 285 5.97 -11.31 13.16
C ASP A 285 5.76 -9.79 13.33
N GLY A 286 6.70 -9.09 13.98
CA GLY A 286 6.64 -7.64 14.16
C GLY A 286 7.03 -6.85 12.90
N ALA A 287 7.98 -7.37 12.14
CA ALA A 287 8.51 -6.73 10.93
C ALA A 287 7.48 -6.74 9.79
N VAL A 288 6.81 -7.88 9.57
CA VAL A 288 5.88 -8.08 8.44
C VAL A 288 4.56 -7.34 8.64
N ALA A 289 4.12 -7.12 9.90
CA ALA A 289 2.91 -6.36 10.20
C ALA A 289 2.98 -4.91 9.68
N GLY A 290 4.15 -4.26 9.81
CA GLY A 290 4.38 -2.91 9.26
C GLY A 290 4.30 -2.87 7.73
N ILE A 291 4.81 -3.91 7.06
CA ILE A 291 4.79 -4.02 5.59
C ILE A 291 3.35 -4.19 5.09
N ARG A 292 2.55 -5.06 5.71
CA ARG A 292 1.14 -5.24 5.35
C ARG A 292 0.37 -3.92 5.43
N LYS A 293 0.62 -3.11 6.47
CA LYS A 293 0.02 -1.78 6.61
C LYS A 293 0.45 -0.84 5.47
N SER A 294 1.74 -0.85 5.10
CA SER A 294 2.27 -0.07 3.97
C SER A 294 1.65 -0.49 2.63
N LEU A 295 1.51 -1.81 2.41
CA LEU A 295 0.84 -2.37 1.23
C LEU A 295 -0.61 -1.90 1.12
N TYR A 296 -1.38 -2.00 2.21
CA TYR A 296 -2.78 -1.54 2.21
C TYR A 296 -2.89 -0.02 1.97
N LEU A 297 -1.97 0.77 2.52
CA LEU A 297 -1.92 2.21 2.28
C LEU A 297 -1.63 2.52 0.80
N ASN A 298 -0.65 1.84 0.19
CA ASN A 298 -0.32 2.00 -1.23
C ASN A 298 -1.50 1.59 -2.12
N LEU A 299 -2.16 0.47 -1.83
CA LEU A 299 -3.35 0.04 -2.57
C LEU A 299 -4.51 1.05 -2.45
N LEU A 300 -4.72 1.62 -1.25
CA LEU A 300 -5.73 2.66 -1.03
C LEU A 300 -5.42 3.93 -1.85
N ILE A 301 -4.16 4.39 -1.84
CA ILE A 301 -3.73 5.54 -2.64
C ILE A 301 -3.96 5.27 -4.14
N CYS A 302 -3.58 4.08 -4.62
CA CYS A 302 -3.78 3.69 -6.01
C CYS A 302 -5.27 3.66 -6.39
N LEU A 303 -6.14 3.17 -5.50
CA LEU A 303 -7.58 3.17 -5.70
C LEU A 303 -8.13 4.60 -5.80
N VAL A 304 -7.73 5.50 -4.89
CA VAL A 304 -8.14 6.91 -4.89
C VAL A 304 -7.70 7.61 -6.19
N VAL A 305 -6.44 7.43 -6.60
CA VAL A 305 -5.92 8.00 -7.86
C VAL A 305 -6.72 7.47 -9.06
N THR A 306 -6.99 6.15 -9.09
CA THR A 306 -7.77 5.53 -10.17
C THR A 306 -9.18 6.12 -10.26
N VAL A 307 -9.87 6.27 -9.13
CA VAL A 307 -11.22 6.88 -9.08
C VAL A 307 -11.19 8.33 -9.58
N ILE A 308 -10.18 9.12 -9.17
CA ILE A 308 -10.04 10.52 -9.61
C ILE A 308 -9.83 10.60 -11.12
N VAL A 309 -8.92 9.79 -11.68
CA VAL A 309 -8.62 9.79 -13.12
C VAL A 309 -9.86 9.38 -13.93
N ILE A 310 -10.55 8.31 -13.52
CA ILE A 310 -11.77 7.86 -14.19
C ILE A 310 -12.87 8.93 -14.13
N SER A 311 -13.03 9.60 -12.98
CA SER A 311 -14.01 10.67 -12.80
C SER A 311 -13.71 11.87 -13.72
N LEU A 312 -12.46 12.32 -13.78
CA LEU A 312 -12.02 13.41 -14.66
C LEU A 312 -12.26 13.08 -16.13
N VAL A 313 -11.83 11.90 -16.58
CA VAL A 313 -12.03 11.44 -17.96
C VAL A 313 -13.53 11.38 -18.29
N SER A 314 -14.34 10.85 -17.39
CA SER A 314 -15.80 10.77 -17.56
C SER A 314 -16.46 12.15 -17.66
N LEU A 315 -16.01 13.12 -16.86
CA LEU A 315 -16.53 14.49 -16.87
C LEU A 315 -16.19 15.20 -18.19
N VAL A 316 -14.95 15.06 -18.66
CA VAL A 316 -14.49 15.62 -19.94
C VAL A 316 -15.29 15.04 -21.10
N LEU A 317 -15.45 13.71 -21.16
CA LEU A 317 -16.21 13.04 -22.23
C LEU A 317 -17.67 13.50 -22.28
N ARG A 318 -18.33 13.61 -21.12
CA ARG A 318 -19.72 14.12 -21.03
C ARG A 318 -19.84 15.56 -21.53
N ARG A 319 -18.85 16.42 -21.23
CA ARG A 319 -18.84 17.81 -21.72
C ARG A 319 -18.66 17.88 -23.24
N TYR A 320 -17.76 17.09 -23.81
CA TYR A 320 -17.57 17.02 -25.25
C TYR A 320 -18.83 16.54 -25.98
N GLN A 321 -19.47 15.47 -25.49
CA GLN A 321 -20.71 14.97 -26.08
C GLN A 321 -21.84 16.00 -26.06
N ARG A 322 -22.00 16.75 -24.96
CA ARG A 322 -22.99 17.83 -24.86
C ARG A 322 -22.70 18.96 -25.84
N ARG A 323 -21.44 19.38 -25.98
CA ARG A 323 -21.04 20.41 -26.96
C ARG A 323 -21.34 19.98 -28.39
N ILE A 324 -20.96 18.76 -28.78
CA ILE A 324 -21.23 18.24 -30.13
C ILE A 324 -22.74 18.18 -30.39
N SER A 325 -23.52 17.72 -29.41
CA SER A 325 -24.99 17.62 -29.56
C SER A 325 -25.67 19.00 -29.67
N ALA A 326 -25.15 20.01 -28.97
CA ALA A 326 -25.68 21.37 -29.00
C ALA A 326 -25.34 22.15 -30.28
N LEU A 327 -24.29 21.77 -31.00
CA LEU A 327 -23.84 22.46 -32.22
C LEU A 327 -24.61 22.07 -33.50
N ALA A 328 -25.59 21.16 -33.43
CA ALA A 328 -26.33 20.65 -34.59
C ALA A 328 -27.81 21.08 -34.57
N THR A 329 -28.10 22.38 -34.50
CA THR A 329 -29.48 22.94 -34.51
C THR A 329 -29.92 23.52 -35.85
N THR A 330 -29.02 23.61 -36.84
CA THR A 330 -29.30 24.10 -38.19
C THR A 330 -29.14 22.98 -39.22
N ASP A 331 -29.92 23.06 -40.29
CA ASP A 331 -29.77 22.26 -41.49
C ASP A 331 -28.66 22.85 -42.37
N LEU A 332 -27.68 22.02 -42.74
CA LEU A 332 -26.50 22.49 -43.48
C LEU A 332 -26.79 22.93 -44.92
N LEU A 333 -27.90 22.45 -45.50
CA LEU A 333 -28.25 22.77 -46.88
C LEU A 333 -29.00 24.09 -47.00
N THR A 334 -30.00 24.30 -46.13
CA THR A 334 -30.90 25.46 -46.18
C THR A 334 -30.53 26.57 -45.20
N GLU A 335 -29.59 26.31 -44.29
CA GLU A 335 -29.21 27.19 -43.17
C GLU A 335 -30.36 27.54 -42.21
N LEU A 336 -31.51 26.87 -42.35
CA LEU A 336 -32.64 27.01 -41.45
C LEU A 336 -32.44 26.15 -40.20
N PRO A 337 -33.13 26.46 -39.08
CA PRO A 337 -33.26 25.52 -37.98
C PRO A 337 -33.71 24.14 -38.48
N ASN A 338 -33.09 23.08 -37.95
CA ASN A 338 -33.58 21.72 -38.11
C ASN A 338 -34.62 21.41 -37.04
N ARG A 339 -35.24 20.21 -37.08
CA ARG A 339 -36.27 19.80 -36.11
C ARG A 339 -35.89 20.06 -34.64
N ARG A 340 -34.63 19.85 -34.24
CA ARG A 340 -34.18 20.15 -32.85
C ARG A 340 -34.11 21.66 -32.57
N GLY A 341 -33.63 22.44 -33.54
CA GLY A 341 -33.64 23.90 -33.44
C GLY A 341 -35.07 24.45 -33.35
N PHE A 342 -36.00 23.87 -34.11
CA PHE A 342 -37.42 24.21 -34.04
C PHE A 342 -38.03 23.89 -32.69
N ASP A 343 -37.84 22.67 -32.16
CA ASP A 343 -38.43 22.29 -30.87
C ASP A 343 -38.05 23.26 -29.75
N LEU A 344 -36.79 23.73 -29.74
CA LEU A 344 -36.32 24.72 -28.76
C LEU A 344 -37.06 26.06 -28.89
N LEU A 345 -37.19 26.59 -30.11
CA LEU A 345 -37.82 27.89 -30.38
C LEU A 345 -39.36 27.83 -30.25
N ALA A 346 -39.96 26.75 -30.74
CA ALA A 346 -41.40 26.55 -30.78
C ALA A 346 -42.00 26.31 -29.40
N ASN A 347 -41.33 25.52 -28.54
CA ASN A 347 -41.78 25.35 -27.16
C ASN A 347 -41.78 26.67 -26.39
N GLN A 348 -40.79 27.52 -26.64
CA GLN A 348 -40.76 28.87 -26.06
C GLN A 348 -41.94 29.72 -26.56
N ALA A 349 -42.22 29.69 -27.87
CA ALA A 349 -43.34 30.43 -28.47
C ALA A 349 -44.71 29.98 -27.93
N VAL A 350 -44.93 28.67 -27.75
CA VAL A 350 -46.16 28.14 -27.15
C VAL A 350 -46.32 28.58 -25.69
N GLN A 351 -45.24 28.61 -24.91
CA GLN A 351 -45.29 29.12 -23.54
C GLN A 351 -45.61 30.62 -23.49
N GLU A 352 -45.06 31.41 -24.41
CA GLU A 352 -45.34 32.84 -24.55
C GLU A 352 -46.83 33.08 -24.86
N ALA A 353 -47.37 32.39 -25.87
CA ALA A 353 -48.79 32.50 -26.27
C ALA A 353 -49.76 32.04 -25.18
N ARG A 354 -49.36 31.08 -24.32
CA ARG A 354 -50.15 30.65 -23.15
C ARG A 354 -50.14 31.67 -22.01
N ARG A 355 -49.03 32.37 -21.79
CA ARG A 355 -48.91 33.38 -20.73
C ARG A 355 -49.61 34.68 -21.09
N SER A 356 -49.55 35.07 -22.35
CA SER A 356 -50.22 36.24 -22.89
C SER A 356 -51.07 35.76 -24.07
N PRO A 357 -52.39 35.55 -23.90
CA PRO A 357 -53.26 34.96 -24.91
C PRO A 357 -53.14 35.67 -26.26
N SER A 358 -52.35 35.10 -27.16
CA SER A 358 -52.13 35.59 -28.52
C SER A 358 -52.23 34.44 -29.51
N ALA A 359 -52.67 34.75 -30.73
CA ALA A 359 -52.89 33.74 -31.74
C ALA A 359 -51.55 33.18 -32.24
N LEU A 360 -51.41 31.86 -32.21
CA LEU A 360 -50.24 31.14 -32.71
C LEU A 360 -50.70 30.14 -33.78
N CYS A 361 -50.18 30.26 -35.00
CA CYS A 361 -50.56 29.39 -36.10
C CYS A 361 -49.35 28.60 -36.61
N ALA A 362 -49.56 27.32 -36.96
CA ALA A 362 -48.56 26.49 -37.61
C ALA A 362 -48.94 26.26 -39.08
N LEU A 363 -47.96 26.42 -39.97
CA LEU A 363 -48.07 26.01 -41.37
C LEU A 363 -47.09 24.87 -41.62
N MET A 364 -47.60 23.73 -42.07
CA MET A 364 -46.78 22.64 -42.61
C MET A 364 -46.77 22.74 -44.12
N LEU A 365 -45.58 22.78 -44.72
CA LEU A 365 -45.38 22.94 -46.16
C LEU A 365 -44.61 21.74 -46.69
N ASP A 366 -44.98 21.33 -47.90
CA ASP A 366 -44.27 20.29 -48.63
C ASP A 366 -44.18 20.67 -50.11
N LEU A 367 -43.01 20.44 -50.69
CA LEU A 367 -42.75 20.72 -52.10
C LEU A 367 -43.35 19.61 -52.98
N ASP A 368 -44.34 19.97 -53.79
CA ASP A 368 -45.10 19.02 -54.59
C ASP A 368 -44.22 18.33 -55.63
N ASN A 369 -44.30 17.00 -55.67
CA ASN A 369 -43.57 16.16 -56.64
C ASN A 369 -42.05 16.35 -56.61
N PHE A 370 -41.47 16.77 -55.48
CA PHE A 370 -40.03 17.01 -55.35
C PHE A 370 -39.18 15.76 -55.65
N LYS A 371 -39.64 14.58 -55.25
CA LYS A 371 -39.02 13.31 -55.67
C LYS A 371 -38.93 13.17 -57.19
N GLN A 372 -40.01 13.47 -57.91
CA GLN A 372 -40.03 13.37 -59.39
C GLN A 372 -39.08 14.40 -60.02
N LEU A 373 -38.96 15.59 -59.43
CA LEU A 373 -37.97 16.59 -59.86
C LEU A 373 -36.55 16.07 -59.66
N ASN A 374 -36.24 15.49 -58.50
CA ASN A 374 -34.94 14.87 -58.23
C ASN A 374 -34.62 13.73 -59.19
N ASP A 375 -35.60 12.86 -59.46
CA ASP A 375 -35.43 11.72 -60.35
C ASP A 375 -35.20 12.17 -61.81
N SER A 376 -35.76 13.32 -62.21
CA SER A 376 -35.68 13.85 -63.58
C SER A 376 -34.48 14.78 -63.82
N GLN A 377 -34.07 15.57 -62.83
CA GLN A 377 -33.07 16.64 -62.96
C GLN A 377 -31.82 16.43 -62.08
N GLY A 378 -31.81 15.39 -61.26
CA GLY A 378 -30.73 15.04 -60.33
C GLY A 378 -30.83 15.76 -58.99
N HIS A 379 -30.21 15.18 -57.96
CA HIS A 379 -30.25 15.70 -56.58
C HIS A 379 -29.69 17.12 -56.43
N MET A 380 -28.70 17.51 -57.23
CA MET A 380 -28.14 18.87 -57.19
C MET A 380 -29.18 19.93 -57.59
N ALA A 381 -30.09 19.60 -58.50
CA ALA A 381 -31.19 20.48 -58.89
C ALA A 381 -32.20 20.60 -57.75
N GLY A 382 -32.53 19.50 -57.06
CA GLY A 382 -33.36 19.54 -55.86
C GLY A 382 -32.75 20.34 -54.72
N ASP A 383 -31.44 20.24 -54.51
CA ASP A 383 -30.73 21.02 -53.51
C ASP A 383 -30.82 22.53 -53.79
N GLU A 384 -30.75 22.94 -55.07
CA GLU A 384 -30.96 24.33 -55.47
C GLU A 384 -32.40 24.78 -55.21
N VAL A 385 -33.38 23.92 -55.51
CA VAL A 385 -34.80 24.18 -55.22
C VAL A 385 -35.02 24.38 -53.72
N LEU A 386 -34.44 23.53 -52.87
CA LEU A 386 -34.55 23.63 -51.42
C LEU A 386 -33.89 24.90 -50.88
N ARG A 387 -32.69 25.24 -51.36
CA ARG A 387 -31.98 26.48 -50.99
C ARG A 387 -32.79 27.71 -51.38
N ARG A 388 -33.33 27.73 -52.60
CA ARG A 388 -34.13 28.86 -53.07
C ARG A 388 -35.45 28.98 -52.32
N PHE A 389 -36.16 27.87 -52.12
CA PHE A 389 -37.40 27.85 -51.35
C PHE A 389 -37.20 28.32 -49.91
N ALA A 390 -36.15 27.86 -49.24
CA ALA A 390 -35.79 28.33 -47.90
C ALA A 390 -35.51 29.85 -47.87
N SER A 391 -34.79 30.37 -48.87
CA SER A 391 -34.52 31.80 -49.03
C SER A 391 -35.80 32.60 -49.25
N ASP A 392 -36.69 32.12 -50.13
CA ASP A 392 -37.96 32.78 -50.46
C ASP A 392 -38.87 32.83 -49.22
N LEU A 393 -38.98 31.72 -48.47
CA LEU A 393 -39.69 31.69 -47.18
C LEU A 393 -39.12 32.70 -46.18
N ARG A 394 -37.80 32.70 -45.98
CA ARG A 394 -37.13 33.61 -45.04
C ARG A 394 -37.34 35.08 -45.40
N SER A 395 -37.40 35.42 -46.69
CA SER A 395 -37.67 36.78 -47.15
C SER A 395 -39.12 37.23 -46.97
N THR A 396 -40.03 36.27 -46.84
CA THR A 396 -41.48 36.51 -46.73
C THR A 396 -41.93 36.63 -45.28
N LEU A 397 -41.20 36.00 -44.35
CA LEU A 397 -41.53 35.91 -42.93
C LEU A 397 -40.96 37.08 -42.11
N ARG A 398 -41.60 37.34 -40.96
CA ARG A 398 -41.10 38.33 -39.99
C ARG A 398 -40.00 37.70 -39.15
N GLN A 399 -39.18 38.54 -38.52
CA GLN A 399 -38.13 38.08 -37.60
C GLN A 399 -38.70 37.34 -36.37
N SER A 400 -39.95 37.62 -35.99
CA SER A 400 -40.67 36.95 -34.90
C SER A 400 -41.13 35.53 -35.24
N ASP A 401 -41.25 35.21 -36.54
CA ASP A 401 -41.76 33.93 -37.01
C ASP A 401 -40.63 32.89 -36.98
N ILE A 402 -40.99 31.65 -36.65
CA ILE A 402 -40.04 30.55 -36.59
C ILE A 402 -40.20 29.71 -37.84
N ILE A 403 -39.10 29.47 -38.55
CA ILE A 403 -39.02 28.62 -39.73
C ILE A 403 -38.09 27.44 -39.46
N CYS A 404 -38.43 26.27 -39.98
CA CYS A 404 -37.60 25.08 -39.85
C CYS A 404 -37.74 24.18 -41.08
N ARG A 405 -36.63 23.54 -41.46
CA ARG A 405 -36.67 22.37 -42.35
C ARG A 405 -37.00 21.14 -41.52
N TRP A 406 -38.26 20.70 -41.61
CA TRP A 406 -38.83 19.62 -40.79
C TRP A 406 -38.39 18.23 -41.27
N GLY A 407 -38.29 18.05 -42.59
CA GLY A 407 -37.93 16.80 -43.24
C GLY A 407 -37.08 17.02 -44.49
N GLY A 408 -37.09 16.05 -45.42
CA GLY A 408 -36.31 16.14 -46.67
C GLY A 408 -36.79 17.29 -47.57
N GLU A 409 -38.10 17.35 -47.81
CA GLU A 409 -38.80 18.34 -48.66
C GLU A 409 -39.89 19.11 -47.89
N GLU A 410 -39.92 18.93 -46.57
CA GLU A 410 -40.95 19.46 -45.67
C GLU A 410 -40.40 20.62 -44.84
N PHE A 411 -41.20 21.66 -44.69
CA PHE A 411 -40.89 22.86 -43.92
C PHE A 411 -42.03 23.15 -42.96
N ILE A 412 -41.70 23.64 -41.78
CA ILE A 412 -42.69 24.08 -40.81
C ILE A 412 -42.45 25.55 -40.45
N LEU A 413 -43.53 26.30 -40.40
CA LEU A 413 -43.57 27.69 -39.94
C LEU A 413 -44.43 27.76 -38.69
N LEU A 414 -43.99 28.54 -37.71
CA LEU A 414 -44.76 28.90 -36.53
C LEU A 414 -44.86 30.42 -36.45
N LEU A 415 -46.07 30.94 -36.67
CA LEU A 415 -46.37 32.36 -36.82
C LEU A 415 -46.87 32.90 -35.49
N LYS A 416 -46.11 33.80 -34.88
CA LYS A 416 -46.48 34.45 -33.60
C LYS A 416 -47.46 35.60 -33.84
N ASP A 417 -48.35 35.82 -32.89
CA ASP A 417 -49.34 36.92 -32.89
C ASP A 417 -50.11 37.03 -34.22
N THR A 418 -50.46 35.89 -34.81
CA THR A 418 -51.04 35.79 -36.14
C THR A 418 -52.36 35.02 -36.08
N THR A 419 -53.44 35.69 -36.48
CA THR A 419 -54.78 35.10 -36.59
C THR A 419 -54.85 34.07 -37.73
N PRO A 420 -55.79 33.11 -37.71
CA PRO A 420 -55.93 32.14 -38.79
C PRO A 420 -56.12 32.78 -40.17
N GLU A 421 -56.84 33.90 -40.24
CA GLU A 421 -57.07 34.63 -41.49
C GLU A 421 -55.77 35.21 -42.04
N GLN A 422 -54.95 35.83 -41.18
CA GLN A 422 -53.63 36.35 -41.56
C GLN A 422 -52.66 35.22 -41.94
N ALA A 423 -52.71 34.10 -41.21
CA ALA A 423 -51.90 32.93 -41.51
C ALA A 423 -52.29 32.31 -42.87
N ARG A 424 -53.59 32.30 -43.20
CA ARG A 424 -54.12 31.87 -44.51
C ARG A 424 -53.66 32.80 -45.63
N GLU A 425 -53.73 34.11 -45.43
CA GLU A 425 -53.22 35.09 -46.41
C GLU A 425 -51.72 34.91 -46.68
N LEU A 426 -50.93 34.73 -45.62
CA LEU A 426 -49.50 34.47 -45.74
C LEU A 426 -49.21 33.13 -46.42
N GLY A 427 -49.94 32.07 -46.07
CA GLY A 427 -49.82 30.76 -46.70
C GLY A 427 -50.16 30.80 -48.19
N GLU A 428 -51.25 31.47 -48.58
CA GLU A 428 -51.60 31.67 -50.00
C GLU A 428 -50.56 32.51 -50.74
N LYS A 429 -50.00 33.54 -50.10
CA LYS A 429 -48.90 34.32 -50.67
C LYS A 429 -47.68 33.44 -50.94
N ILE A 430 -47.26 32.62 -49.97
CA ILE A 430 -46.14 31.67 -50.14
C ILE A 430 -46.44 30.69 -51.28
N ARG A 431 -47.65 30.14 -51.33
CA ARG A 431 -48.07 29.20 -52.38
C ARG A 431 -47.96 29.82 -53.77
N GLN A 432 -48.53 31.02 -53.94
CA GLN A 432 -48.51 31.75 -55.22
C GLN A 432 -47.09 32.16 -55.63
N GLN A 433 -46.28 32.63 -54.68
CA GLN A 433 -44.88 32.97 -54.95
C GLN A 433 -44.08 31.74 -55.38
N THR A 434 -44.32 30.59 -54.76
CA THR A 434 -43.65 29.32 -55.12
C THR A 434 -44.07 28.89 -56.53
N GLU A 435 -45.36 28.92 -56.83
CA GLU A 435 -45.91 28.58 -58.16
C GLU A 435 -45.38 29.49 -59.28
N GLN A 436 -45.16 30.78 -58.98
CA GLN A 436 -44.59 31.76 -59.92
C GLN A 436 -43.07 31.71 -59.98
N SER A 437 -42.41 31.08 -59.01
CA SER A 437 -40.96 30.99 -58.94
C SER A 437 -40.42 30.11 -60.06
N CYS A 438 -39.43 30.63 -60.78
CA CYS A 438 -38.74 29.93 -61.84
C CYS A 438 -37.25 29.88 -61.49
N ILE A 439 -36.76 28.69 -61.18
CA ILE A 439 -35.40 28.49 -60.69
C ILE A 439 -34.55 28.03 -61.88
N SER A 440 -33.60 28.87 -62.31
CA SER A 440 -32.68 28.54 -63.39
C SER A 440 -31.54 27.68 -62.85
N PHE A 441 -31.42 26.45 -63.34
CA PHE A 441 -30.34 25.53 -62.97
C PHE A 441 -29.80 24.84 -64.23
N ASN A 442 -28.50 25.00 -64.52
CA ASN A 442 -27.84 24.44 -65.70
C ASN A 442 -28.58 24.70 -67.05
N GLY A 443 -29.20 25.88 -67.19
CA GLY A 443 -29.96 26.26 -68.39
C GLY A 443 -31.38 25.70 -68.48
N ALA A 444 -31.80 24.86 -67.53
CA ALA A 444 -33.18 24.42 -67.37
C ALA A 444 -33.96 25.34 -66.42
N GLN A 445 -35.23 25.57 -66.74
CA GLN A 445 -36.16 26.29 -65.86
C GLN A 445 -36.93 25.29 -65.00
N LEU A 446 -36.59 25.22 -63.71
CA LEU A 446 -37.28 24.39 -62.73
C LEU A 446 -38.49 25.14 -62.18
N ARG A 447 -39.64 24.49 -62.19
CA ARG A 447 -40.89 24.99 -61.58
C ARG A 447 -41.41 23.95 -60.61
N ILE A 448 -41.79 24.41 -59.43
CA ILE A 448 -42.35 23.56 -58.39
C ILE A 448 -43.50 24.29 -57.72
N THR A 449 -44.46 23.55 -57.18
CA THR A 449 -45.55 24.10 -56.37
C THR A 449 -45.40 23.59 -54.94
N THR A 450 -46.14 24.16 -54.01
CA THR A 450 -46.17 23.67 -52.62
C THR A 450 -47.61 23.45 -52.18
N SER A 451 -47.81 22.37 -51.43
CA SER A 451 -49.03 22.14 -50.67
C SER A 451 -48.81 22.62 -49.24
N ILE A 452 -49.85 23.23 -48.64
CA ILE A 452 -49.76 23.85 -47.32
C ILE A 452 -50.91 23.38 -46.44
N GLY A 453 -50.59 22.97 -45.22
CA GLY A 453 -51.55 22.70 -44.15
C GLY A 453 -51.48 23.74 -43.05
N LEU A 454 -52.61 24.36 -42.72
CA LEU A 454 -52.72 25.40 -41.69
C LEU A 454 -53.49 24.87 -40.47
N ALA A 455 -52.97 25.13 -39.27
CA ALA A 455 -53.69 24.93 -38.01
C ALA A 455 -53.39 26.07 -37.02
N GLN A 456 -54.37 26.40 -36.18
CA GLN A 456 -54.21 27.34 -35.06
C GLN A 456 -54.01 26.57 -33.77
N LEU A 457 -53.22 27.10 -32.83
CA LEU A 457 -53.11 26.57 -31.47
C LEU A 457 -54.40 26.83 -30.68
N HIS A 458 -54.98 25.78 -30.11
CA HIS A 458 -56.13 25.89 -29.20
C HIS A 458 -55.71 25.98 -27.74
N ALA A 459 -56.65 26.41 -26.88
CA ALA A 459 -56.46 26.36 -25.44
C ALA A 459 -56.12 24.91 -25.01
N ASP A 460 -55.09 24.78 -24.18
CA ASP A 460 -54.56 23.51 -23.65
C ASP A 460 -53.95 22.52 -24.65
N GLU A 461 -53.85 22.89 -25.93
CA GLU A 461 -53.23 22.06 -26.97
C GLU A 461 -51.69 22.05 -26.87
N SER A 462 -51.06 20.89 -27.00
CA SER A 462 -49.60 20.76 -27.05
C SER A 462 -49.03 21.13 -28.43
N LEU A 463 -47.75 21.48 -28.49
CA LEU A 463 -47.07 21.73 -29.77
C LEU A 463 -47.19 20.54 -30.74
N GLU A 464 -47.09 19.31 -30.22
CA GLU A 464 -47.21 18.09 -31.04
C GLU A 464 -48.61 17.93 -31.65
N GLN A 465 -49.66 18.26 -30.90
CA GLN A 465 -51.04 18.21 -31.37
C GLN A 465 -51.30 19.25 -32.48
N LEU A 466 -50.79 20.47 -32.31
CA LEU A 466 -50.84 21.52 -33.31
C LEU A 466 -50.15 21.08 -34.62
N ILE A 467 -48.94 20.54 -34.53
CA ILE A 467 -48.18 20.04 -35.68
C ILE A 467 -48.94 18.91 -36.39
N THR A 468 -49.51 17.98 -35.63
CA THR A 468 -50.28 16.85 -36.16
C THR A 468 -51.49 17.31 -36.98
N ARG A 469 -52.15 18.39 -36.56
CA ARG A 469 -53.29 18.96 -37.30
C ARG A 469 -52.84 19.72 -38.54
N ALA A 470 -51.75 20.49 -38.46
CA ALA A 470 -51.17 21.13 -39.63
C ALA A 470 -50.76 20.08 -40.68
N ASP A 471 -50.19 18.95 -40.25
CA ASP A 471 -49.86 17.82 -41.11
C ASP A 471 -51.10 17.16 -41.74
N ARG A 472 -52.17 16.96 -40.97
CA ARG A 472 -53.45 16.45 -41.50
C ARG A 472 -54.06 17.40 -42.54
N ALA A 473 -53.98 18.71 -42.30
CA ALA A 473 -54.40 19.71 -43.27
C ALA A 473 -53.55 19.66 -44.55
N LEU A 474 -52.22 19.49 -44.42
CA LEU A 474 -51.32 19.33 -45.55
C LEU A 474 -51.64 18.07 -46.36
N TYR A 475 -51.94 16.97 -45.68
CA TYR A 475 -52.36 15.73 -46.31
C TYR A 475 -53.64 15.93 -47.15
N ARG A 476 -54.61 16.69 -46.63
CA ARG A 476 -55.82 17.08 -47.39
C ARG A 476 -55.48 17.95 -48.60
N ALA A 477 -54.53 18.88 -48.49
CA ALA A 477 -54.05 19.68 -49.62
C ALA A 477 -53.46 18.80 -50.73
N LYS A 478 -52.63 17.82 -50.36
CA LYS A 478 -52.03 16.86 -51.31
C LYS A 478 -53.10 16.00 -51.99
N GLN A 479 -54.06 15.45 -51.23
CA GLN A 479 -55.16 14.64 -51.78
C GLN A 479 -56.11 15.46 -52.67
N GLY A 480 -56.31 16.74 -52.36
CA GLY A 480 -57.19 17.62 -53.13
C GLY A 480 -56.70 17.91 -54.54
N GLY A 481 -55.46 17.55 -54.88
CA GLY A 481 -54.85 17.86 -56.18
C GLY A 481 -53.61 18.75 -56.08
N ARG A 482 -53.02 18.88 -54.88
CA ARG A 482 -51.79 19.65 -54.61
C ARG A 482 -51.95 21.15 -54.91
N ASN A 483 -50.84 21.91 -54.80
CA ASN A 483 -50.76 23.35 -55.06
C ASN A 483 -51.92 24.14 -54.43
N ARG A 484 -52.15 23.90 -53.14
CA ARG A 484 -53.24 24.54 -52.39
C ARG A 484 -52.94 24.62 -50.92
N LEU A 485 -53.64 25.52 -50.25
CA LEU A 485 -53.73 25.55 -48.80
C LEU A 485 -55.00 24.82 -48.36
N CYS A 486 -54.88 24.00 -47.32
CA CYS A 486 -56.02 23.45 -46.58
C CYS A 486 -55.85 23.79 -45.10
N GLU A 487 -56.95 23.96 -44.39
CA GLU A 487 -56.94 24.40 -43.00
C GLU A 487 -57.71 23.45 -42.09
N GLU A 488 -57.26 23.32 -40.85
CA GLU A 488 -57.89 22.58 -39.75
C GLU A 488 -58.03 23.52 -38.56
N ILE A 489 -59.04 24.40 -38.61
CA ILE A 489 -59.27 25.48 -37.62
C ILE A 489 -60.37 25.13 -36.61
N ALA A 490 -61.04 23.98 -36.77
CA ALA A 490 -62.13 23.53 -35.90
C ALA A 490 -61.65 22.74 -34.68
#